data_AF-A0A920VFT9-F1
#
_entry.id   AF-A0A920VFT9-F1
#
_cell.length_a   1.000
_cell.length_b   1.000
_cell.length_c   1.000
_cell.angle_alpha   90.00
_cell.angle_beta   90.00
_cell.angle_gamma   90.00
#
_symmetry.space_group_name_H-M   'P 1'
#
loop_
_entity.id
_entity.type
_entity.pdbx_description
1 polymer ?
#
loop_
_entity_poly.entity_id
_entity_poly.type
_entity_poly.pdbx_seq_one_letter_code
_entity_poly.pdbx_strand_id
1 'polypeptide(L)' 'MVNRGGGGKIINISSGAGKKGIAKYAAYCASKFAVVGWTQAMAQEMAEHKINVNAICPGLVDTREWTLLLEP' A
#
# COMPACT_ATOMS: atom_id res chain seq x y z
N MET A 1 2.71 18.80 -4.48
CA MET A 1 3.99 18.70 -3.73
C MET A 1 5.15 19.15 -4.61
N VAL A 2 5.34 18.58 -5.79
CA VAL A 2 6.34 18.98 -6.79
C VAL A 2 6.36 20.51 -7.03
N ASN A 3 5.25 21.10 -7.49
CA ASN A 3 5.18 22.55 -7.75
C ASN A 3 5.36 23.43 -6.52
N ARG A 4 5.20 22.88 -5.31
CA ARG A 4 5.43 23.62 -4.05
C ARG A 4 6.92 23.63 -3.65
N GLY A 5 7.77 22.79 -4.25
CA GLY A 5 9.24 22.78 -4.04
C GLY A 5 9.75 22.31 -2.67
N GLY A 6 8.86 22.08 -1.69
CA GLY A 6 9.24 21.73 -0.31
C GLY A 6 9.46 20.23 -0.03
N GLY A 7 9.35 19.36 -1.03
CA GLY A 7 9.35 17.91 -0.84
C GLY A 7 8.04 17.38 -0.24
N GLY A 8 8.08 16.14 0.27
CA GLY A 8 6.88 15.51 0.82
C GLY A 8 7.03 14.04 1.21
N LYS A 9 5.90 13.44 1.58
CA LYS A 9 5.76 12.03 1.92
C LYS A 9 4.44 11.52 1.37
N ILE A 10 4.47 10.38 0.69
CA ILE A 10 3.29 9.64 0.23
C ILE A 10 3.35 8.26 0.89
N ILE A 11 2.30 7.87 1.59
CA ILE A 11 2.18 6.58 2.27
C ILE A 11 0.98 5.83 1.70
N ASN A 12 1.24 4.71 1.04
CA ASN A 12 0.22 3.82 0.51
C ASN A 12 -0.12 2.71 1.51
N ILE A 13 -1.38 2.26 1.49
CA ILE A 13 -1.83 1.10 2.27
C ILE A 13 -1.99 -0.11 1.35
N SER A 14 -1.05 -1.04 1.42
CA SER A 14 -1.12 -2.33 0.75
C SER A 14 -1.71 -3.40 1.70
N SER A 15 -1.04 -4.55 1.83
CA SER A 15 -1.40 -5.69 2.68
C SER A 15 -0.18 -6.62 2.76
N GLY A 16 -0.11 -7.50 3.76
CA GLY A 16 0.78 -8.66 3.74
C GLY A 16 0.58 -9.51 2.47
N ALA A 17 -0.65 -9.50 1.92
CA ALA A 17 -0.98 -10.09 0.62
C ALA A 17 -0.30 -9.42 -0.57
N GLY A 18 0.26 -8.22 -0.41
CA GLY A 18 1.09 -7.53 -1.40
C GLY A 18 2.57 -7.94 -1.37
N LYS A 19 2.97 -8.79 -0.42
CA LYS A 19 4.32 -9.36 -0.30
C LYS A 19 4.32 -10.88 -0.47
N LYS A 20 3.23 -11.56 -0.13
CA LYS A 20 3.08 -13.01 -0.27
C LYS A 20 1.63 -13.33 -0.66
N GLY A 21 1.47 -14.14 -1.71
CA GLY A 21 0.13 -14.57 -2.16
C GLY A 21 -0.60 -15.42 -1.12
N ILE A 22 -1.93 -15.30 -1.12
CA ILE A 22 -2.84 -16.05 -0.26
C ILE A 22 -3.84 -16.79 -1.17
N ALA A 23 -3.93 -18.11 -0.99
CA ALA A 23 -4.86 -18.95 -1.75
C ALA A 23 -6.30 -18.43 -1.61
N LYS A 24 -7.09 -18.52 -2.70
CA LYS A 24 -8.48 -18.01 -2.82
C LYS A 24 -8.64 -16.49 -2.87
N TYR A 25 -7.56 -15.71 -2.81
CA TYR A 25 -7.59 -14.24 -2.88
C TYR A 25 -6.76 -13.70 -4.05
N ALA A 26 -6.75 -14.38 -5.21
CA ALA A 26 -5.85 -14.08 -6.32
C ALA A 26 -5.93 -12.61 -6.80
N ALA A 27 -7.15 -12.10 -7.08
CA ALA A 27 -7.34 -10.72 -7.51
C ALA A 27 -6.91 -9.70 -6.44
N TYR A 28 -7.22 -9.98 -5.16
CA TYR A 28 -6.79 -9.12 -4.05
C TYR A 28 -5.26 -9.10 -3.93
N CYS A 29 -4.60 -10.27 -3.96
CA CYS A 29 -3.14 -10.36 -3.94
C CYS A 29 -2.53 -9.59 -5.12
N ALA A 30 -3.02 -9.82 -6.35
CA ALA A 30 -2.55 -9.11 -7.54
C ALA A 30 -2.65 -7.58 -7.36
N SER A 31 -3.80 -7.08 -6.88
CA SER A 31 -3.98 -5.65 -6.63
C SER A 31 -3.00 -5.10 -5.59
N LYS A 32 -2.69 -5.87 -4.54
CA LYS A 32 -1.82 -5.43 -3.45
C LYS A 32 -0.34 -5.53 -3.82
N PHE A 33 0.05 -6.50 -4.65
CA PHE A 33 1.37 -6.53 -5.29
C PHE A 33 1.56 -5.33 -6.23
N ALA A 34 0.52 -4.97 -7.00
CA ALA A 34 0.57 -3.79 -7.87
C ALA A 34 0.81 -2.50 -7.07
N VAL A 35 0.19 -2.32 -5.91
CA VAL A 35 0.46 -1.18 -5.01
C VAL A 35 1.93 -1.15 -4.56
N VAL A 36 2.52 -2.31 -4.23
CA VAL A 36 3.94 -2.38 -3.83
C VAL A 36 4.87 -2.02 -4.99
N GLY A 37 4.64 -2.60 -6.18
CA GLY A 37 5.41 -2.28 -7.38
C GLY A 37 5.30 -0.80 -7.77
N TRP A 38 4.09 -0.25 -7.77
CA TRP A 38 3.85 1.17 -8.03
C TRP A 38 4.57 2.08 -7.04
N THR A 39 4.54 1.72 -5.75
CA THR A 39 5.24 2.47 -4.69
C THR A 39 6.74 2.55 -4.97
N GLN A 40 7.35 1.44 -5.38
CA GLN A 40 8.78 1.39 -5.69
C GLN A 40 9.13 2.26 -6.91
N ALA A 41 8.35 2.17 -7.99
CA ALA A 41 8.54 3.01 -9.18
C ALA A 41 8.41 4.50 -8.84
N MET A 42 7.33 4.88 -8.16
CA MET A 42 7.11 6.27 -7.76
C MET A 42 8.15 6.80 -6.77
N ALA A 43 8.70 5.94 -5.90
CA ALA A 43 9.79 6.35 -5.02
C ALA A 43 11.02 6.79 -5.81
N GLN A 44 11.30 6.17 -6.96
CA GLN A 44 12.38 6.55 -7.85
C GLN A 44 12.07 7.83 -8.61
N GLU A 45 10.88 7.91 -9.22
CA GLU A 45 10.44 9.10 -9.97
C GLU A 45 10.40 10.35 -9.09
N MET A 46 9.96 10.22 -7.85
CA MET A 46 9.75 11.36 -6.95
C MET A 46 10.99 11.75 -6.14
N ALA A 47 12.09 11.00 -6.26
CA ALA A 47 13.31 11.22 -5.50
C ALA A 47 13.92 12.61 -5.76
N GLU A 48 13.96 13.04 -7.03
CA GLU A 48 14.50 14.36 -7.40
C GLU A 48 13.73 15.53 -6.77
N HIS A 49 12.45 15.30 -6.45
CA HIS A 49 11.58 16.28 -5.83
C HIS A 49 11.62 16.24 -4.29
N LYS A 50 12.50 15.44 -3.68
CA LYS A 50 12.58 15.23 -2.22
C LYS A 50 11.25 14.72 -1.62
N ILE A 51 10.53 13.90 -2.37
CA ILE A 51 9.29 13.26 -1.94
C ILE A 51 9.56 11.77 -1.74
N ASN A 52 9.38 11.25 -0.52
CA ASN A 52 9.48 9.80 -0.30
C ASN A 52 8.12 9.13 -0.50
N VAL A 53 8.12 8.00 -1.19
CA VAL A 53 6.93 7.18 -1.41
C VAL A 53 7.17 5.83 -0.77
N ASN A 54 6.30 5.43 0.16
CA ASN A 54 6.41 4.15 0.88
C ASN A 54 5.05 3.46 0.98
N ALA A 55 5.07 2.16 1.22
CA ALA A 55 3.86 1.37 1.44
C ALA A 55 3.93 0.65 2.78
N ILE A 56 2.83 0.72 3.53
CA ILE A 56 2.60 -0.12 4.71
C ILE A 56 1.86 -1.38 4.25
N CYS A 57 2.29 -2.53 4.75
CA CYS A 57 1.72 -3.83 4.38
C CYS A 57 1.21 -4.55 5.64
N PRO A 58 0.02 -4.21 6.15
CA PRO A 58 -0.51 -4.80 7.38
C PRO A 58 -0.82 -6.28 7.23
N GLY A 59 -0.69 -7.05 8.31
CA GLY A 59 -1.23 -8.40 8.43
C GLY A 59 -2.74 -8.39 8.69
N LEU A 60 -3.22 -9.33 9.50
CA LEU A 60 -4.56 -9.20 10.08
C LEU A 60 -4.55 -8.01 11.06
N VAL A 61 -5.50 -7.10 10.88
CA VAL A 61 -5.70 -5.94 11.75
C VAL A 61 -7.16 -5.95 12.17
N ASP A 62 -7.40 -5.78 13.46
CA ASP A 62 -8.75 -5.63 14.00
C ASP A 62 -9.30 -4.26 13.57
N THR A 63 -10.26 -4.30 12.67
CA THR A 63 -10.95 -3.17 12.08
C THR A 63 -12.45 -3.47 12.07
N ARG A 64 -13.28 -2.42 12.04
CA ARG A 64 -14.74 -2.55 12.23
C ARG A 64 -15.42 -3.52 11.24
N GLU A 65 -14.83 -3.71 10.06
CA GLU A 65 -15.32 -4.64 9.04
C GLU A 65 -15.30 -6.09 9.52
N TRP A 66 -14.40 -6.46 10.43
CA TRP A 66 -14.38 -7.80 11.04
C TRP A 66 -15.57 -8.02 11.95
N THR A 67 -15.99 -6.99 12.69
CA THR A 67 -17.18 -7.05 13.56
C THR A 67 -18.43 -7.37 12.74
N LEU A 68 -18.58 -6.80 11.55
CA LEU A 68 -19.73 -7.04 10.66
C LEU A 68 -19.73 -8.43 9.99
N LEU A 69 -18.61 -9.15 10.01
CA LEU A 69 -18.50 -10.50 9.44
C LEU A 69 -18.55 -11.60 10.50
N LEU A 70 -18.35 -11.25 11.78
CA LEU A 70 -18.23 -12.21 12.89
C LEU A 70 -19.38 -12.09 13.90
N GLU A 71 -20.15 -11.01 13.87
CA GLU A 71 -21.39 -10.89 14.65
C GLU A 71 -22.62 -11.24 13.77
N PRO A 72 -23.50 -12.15 14.24
CA PRO A 72 -24.68 -12.60 13.51
C PRO A 72 -25.80 -11.56 13.38
#